data_AF-A0A3B1J4X1-F1
#
_entry.id   AF-A0A3B1J4X1-F1
#
_cell.length_a   1.000
_cell.length_b   1.000
_cell.length_c   1.000
_cell.angle_alpha   90.00
_cell.angle_beta   90.00
_cell.angle_gamma   90.00
#
_symmetry.space_group_name_H-M   'P 1'
#
loop_
_entity.id
_entity.type
_entity.pdbx_description
1 polymer ?
#
loop_
_entity_poly.entity_id
_entity_poly.type
_entity_poly.pdbx_seq_one_letter_code
_entity_poly.pdbx_strand_id
1 'polypeptide(L)'
;MALSAVSLCFIVLASANLHLSHGNNRHAVYWNSSNIHLRREGYTVQVNVNDYLDIYCPHYNLSQRGALERGVVEQYVLYMVSYRGYRTCDPQMGFKRWECNRPHAPHAPIKFSEKFQRYSAFSLGYEFNVGHEYYYISTPTHHHGHSCLRLRVFVCCSTVSHADDDSDQSPPDYTVRPKIHDIDSDEFNPKIPKLEKSISGSSPSRDQLLITIATLLLATLLIS
;
A
#
# COMPACT_ATOMS: atom_id res chain seq x y z
N MET A 1 42.06 16.08 -24.96
CA MET A 1 40.78 16.66 -25.41
C MET A 1 39.72 15.60 -25.71
N ALA A 2 40.02 14.51 -26.42
CA ALA A 2 39.02 13.46 -26.72
C ALA A 2 38.58 12.64 -25.48
N LEU A 3 39.52 12.30 -24.60
CA LEU A 3 39.25 11.49 -23.39
C LEU A 3 38.29 12.16 -22.39
N SER A 4 38.36 13.49 -22.22
CA SER A 4 37.45 14.24 -21.34
C SER A 4 36.03 14.28 -21.89
N ALA A 5 35.87 14.36 -23.21
CA ALA A 5 34.55 14.38 -23.84
C ALA A 5 33.84 13.01 -23.73
N VAL A 6 34.61 11.92 -23.86
CA VAL A 6 34.09 10.55 -23.68
C VAL A 6 33.68 10.31 -22.22
N SER A 7 34.49 10.75 -21.25
CA SER A 7 34.17 10.65 -19.82
C SER A 7 32.91 11.43 -19.43
N LEU A 8 32.77 12.67 -19.93
CA LEU A 8 31.55 13.48 -19.73
C LEU A 8 30.32 12.82 -20.36
N CYS A 9 30.46 12.21 -21.53
CA CYS A 9 29.37 11.51 -22.20
C CYS A 9 28.91 10.27 -21.40
N PHE A 10 29.83 9.51 -20.83
CA PHE A 10 29.50 8.37 -19.96
C PHE A 10 28.84 8.80 -18.65
N ILE A 11 29.27 9.92 -18.05
CA ILE A 11 28.63 10.47 -16.85
C ILE A 11 27.20 10.93 -17.16
N VAL A 12 26.99 11.62 -18.29
CA VAL A 12 25.65 12.05 -18.73
C VAL A 12 24.74 10.85 -19.03
N LEU A 13 25.24 9.84 -19.72
CA LEU A 13 24.49 8.59 -19.99
C LEU A 13 24.20 7.79 -18.71
N ALA A 14 25.11 7.77 -17.74
CA ALA A 14 24.86 7.15 -16.44
C ALA A 14 23.81 7.94 -15.62
N SER A 15 23.82 9.27 -15.70
CA SER A 15 22.81 10.12 -15.04
C SER A 15 21.43 10.09 -15.74
N ALA A 16 21.38 9.86 -17.05
CA ALA A 16 20.12 9.69 -17.78
C ALA A 16 19.45 8.32 -17.50
N ASN A 17 20.23 7.31 -17.12
CA ASN A 17 19.72 6.00 -16.68
C ASN A 17 19.37 5.95 -15.18
N LEU A 18 19.62 7.03 -14.44
CA LEU A 18 19.20 7.20 -13.04
C LEU A 18 17.74 7.65 -12.90
N HIS A 19 16.93 7.56 -13.98
CA HIS A 19 15.49 7.48 -13.83
C HIS A 19 15.18 6.26 -12.96
N LEU A 20 15.00 6.51 -11.66
CA LEU A 20 14.43 5.58 -10.71
C LEU A 20 13.15 5.04 -11.37
N SER A 21 13.24 3.84 -11.93
CA SER A 21 12.06 3.01 -12.12
C SER A 21 11.52 2.80 -10.72
N HIS A 22 10.55 3.64 -10.34
CA HIS A 22 9.84 3.52 -9.08
C HIS A 22 9.00 2.25 -9.21
N GLY A 23 9.64 1.11 -8.94
CA GLY A 23 8.93 -0.14 -8.72
C GLY A 23 7.93 0.06 -7.59
N ASN A 24 6.81 -0.66 -7.64
CA ASN A 24 5.74 -0.55 -6.65
C ASN A 24 6.33 -0.70 -5.23
N ASN A 25 6.43 0.42 -4.52
CA ASN A 25 7.00 0.42 -3.18
C ASN A 25 5.99 -0.23 -2.21
N ARG A 26 6.51 -0.86 -1.17
CA ARG A 26 5.71 -1.52 -0.13
C ARG A 26 5.91 -0.81 1.20
N HIS A 27 4.82 -0.35 1.78
CA HIS A 27 4.78 0.35 3.05
C HIS A 27 4.26 -0.60 4.13
N ALA A 28 5.06 -0.90 5.14
CA ALA A 28 4.69 -1.84 6.20
C ALA A 28 4.16 -1.12 7.44
N VAL A 29 2.99 -1.52 7.95
CA VAL A 29 2.42 -1.00 9.19
C VAL A 29 2.04 -2.13 10.12
N TYR A 30 2.66 -2.17 11.31
CA TYR A 30 2.30 -3.12 12.36
C TYR A 30 1.13 -2.58 13.18
N TRP A 31 0.02 -3.28 13.13
CA TRP A 31 -1.27 -2.83 13.66
C TRP A 31 -1.56 -3.43 15.04
N ASN A 32 -1.00 -2.82 16.09
CA ASN A 32 -1.20 -3.24 17.48
C ASN A 32 -1.16 -2.03 18.42
N SER A 33 -1.63 -2.21 19.66
CA SER A 33 -1.71 -1.12 20.64
C SER A 33 -0.35 -0.62 21.14
N SER A 34 0.67 -1.48 21.09
CA SER A 34 2.07 -1.14 21.43
C SER A 34 2.67 -0.13 20.44
N ASN A 35 2.16 -0.07 19.21
CA ASN A 35 2.56 0.93 18.23
C ASN A 35 1.95 2.30 18.59
N ILE A 36 2.77 3.15 19.20
CA ILE A 36 2.35 4.47 19.69
C ILE A 36 1.83 5.40 18.60
N HIS A 37 2.25 5.22 17.35
CA HIS A 37 1.84 6.05 16.23
C HIS A 37 0.36 5.86 15.93
N LEU A 38 -0.15 4.63 16.04
CA LEU A 38 -1.55 4.31 15.76
C LEU A 38 -2.52 4.79 16.85
N ARG A 39 -2.02 5.02 18.07
CA ARG A 39 -2.83 5.50 19.21
C ARG A 39 -3.06 7.01 19.16
N ARG A 40 -2.20 7.76 18.47
CA ARG A 40 -2.26 9.22 18.39
C ARG A 40 -2.87 9.67 17.07
N GLU A 41 -3.41 10.88 17.05
CA GLU A 41 -3.77 11.54 15.79
C GLU A 41 -2.52 11.88 14.98
N GLY A 42 -2.63 11.82 13.65
CA GLY A 42 -1.60 12.34 12.76
C GLY A 42 -0.62 11.30 12.19
N TYR A 43 -0.69 10.02 12.59
CA TYR A 43 0.11 9.01 11.90
C TYR A 43 -0.33 8.88 10.45
N THR A 44 0.58 9.25 9.55
CA THR A 44 0.32 9.40 8.12
C THR A 44 1.37 8.63 7.35
N VAL A 45 0.93 7.79 6.42
CA VAL A 45 1.79 7.12 5.45
C VAL A 45 1.55 7.76 4.09
N GLN A 46 2.61 8.18 3.43
CA GLN A 46 2.55 8.72 2.08
C GLN A 46 2.85 7.59 1.09
N VAL A 47 2.00 7.43 0.09
CA VAL A 47 2.11 6.39 -0.93
C VAL A 47 1.97 6.98 -2.32
N ASN A 48 2.57 6.33 -3.32
CA ASN A 48 2.34 6.64 -4.72
C ASN A 48 1.22 5.77 -5.29
N VAL A 49 0.69 6.16 -6.46
CA VAL A 49 -0.17 5.27 -7.24
C VAL A 49 0.60 3.99 -7.56
N ASN A 50 -0.06 2.84 -7.50
CA ASN A 50 0.48 1.49 -7.65
C ASN A 50 1.32 0.95 -6.49
N ASP A 51 1.65 1.76 -5.47
CA ASP A 51 2.28 1.25 -4.26
C ASP A 51 1.34 0.32 -3.49
N TYR A 52 1.92 -0.42 -2.54
CA TYR A 52 1.20 -1.28 -1.62
C TYR A 52 1.35 -0.82 -0.18
N LEU A 53 0.28 -0.92 0.59
CA LEU A 53 0.29 -0.86 2.05
C LEU A 53 0.07 -2.25 2.60
N ASP A 54 1.07 -2.79 3.29
CA ASP A 54 1.02 -4.08 3.98
C ASP A 54 0.74 -3.82 5.48
N ILE A 55 -0.48 -4.11 5.93
CA ILE A 55 -0.89 -4.02 7.32
C ILE A 55 -0.72 -5.38 7.99
N TYR A 56 0.15 -5.46 8.99
CA TYR A 56 0.44 -6.68 9.75
C TYR A 56 -0.42 -6.75 11.01
N CYS A 57 -1.20 -7.82 11.14
CA CYS A 57 -1.99 -8.09 12.34
C CYS A 57 -1.10 -8.45 13.56
N PRO A 58 -1.60 -8.26 14.80
CA PRO A 58 -0.93 -8.75 16.00
C PRO A 58 -0.70 -10.26 15.92
N HIS A 59 0.49 -10.70 16.29
CA HIS A 59 0.88 -12.11 16.27
C HIS A 59 1.58 -12.47 17.57
N TYR A 60 1.18 -13.60 18.17
CA TYR A 60 1.68 -14.07 19.45
C TYR A 60 2.07 -15.54 19.35
N ASN A 61 3.28 -15.87 19.79
CA ASN A 61 3.79 -17.24 19.80
C ASN A 61 3.08 -18.10 20.85
N LEU A 62 2.72 -19.34 20.51
CA LEU A 62 2.04 -20.27 21.42
C LEU A 62 2.87 -20.61 22.68
N SER A 63 4.20 -20.50 22.62
CA SER A 63 5.11 -20.79 23.73
C SER A 63 4.96 -19.82 24.92
N GLN A 64 4.33 -18.66 24.73
CA GLN A 64 4.07 -17.69 25.81
C GLN A 64 2.78 -17.96 26.59
N ARG A 65 2.15 -19.14 26.41
CA ARG A 65 0.94 -19.58 27.14
C ARG A 65 1.03 -19.39 28.67
N GLY A 66 2.23 -19.46 29.26
CA GLY A 66 2.43 -19.28 30.71
C GLY A 66 2.39 -17.82 31.22
N ALA A 67 2.58 -16.82 30.35
CA ALA A 67 2.48 -15.41 30.71
C ALA A 67 1.09 -14.80 30.38
N LEU A 68 0.23 -15.60 29.73
CA LEU A 68 -1.06 -15.20 29.16
C LEU A 68 -2.24 -15.40 30.14
N GLU A 69 -1.99 -15.46 31.44
CA GLU A 69 -3.07 -15.40 32.44
C GLU A 69 -3.54 -13.94 32.69
N ARG A 70 -2.84 -12.93 32.12
CA ARG A 70 -3.19 -11.50 32.27
C ARG A 70 -3.21 -10.68 30.97
N GLY A 71 -2.74 -11.22 29.85
CA GLY A 71 -2.62 -10.50 28.59
C GLY A 71 -3.72 -10.89 27.61
N VAL A 72 -4.72 -10.03 27.40
CA VAL A 72 -5.72 -10.24 26.36
C VAL A 72 -5.02 -10.24 24.99
N VAL A 73 -5.20 -11.30 24.20
CA VAL A 73 -4.71 -11.35 22.83
C VAL A 73 -5.43 -10.30 22.00
N GLU A 74 -4.67 -9.37 21.41
CA GLU A 74 -5.27 -8.30 20.62
C GLU A 74 -5.84 -8.84 19.31
N GLN A 75 -7.10 -8.50 19.05
CA GLN A 75 -7.81 -8.83 17.83
C GLN A 75 -8.62 -7.60 17.40
N TYR A 76 -8.62 -7.33 16.10
CA TYR A 76 -9.17 -6.09 15.54
C TYR A 76 -9.97 -6.34 14.27
N VAL A 77 -10.98 -5.52 14.03
CA VAL A 77 -11.63 -5.37 12.72
C VAL A 77 -11.16 -4.05 12.11
N LEU A 78 -10.65 -4.11 10.89
CA LEU A 78 -10.14 -2.95 10.16
C LEU A 78 -11.23 -2.39 9.24
N TYR A 79 -11.43 -1.08 9.30
CA TYR A 79 -12.41 -0.35 8.49
C TYR A 79 -11.71 0.74 7.69
N MET A 80 -12.19 0.95 6.47
CA MET A 80 -11.90 2.15 5.70
C MET A 80 -13.07 3.12 5.88
N VAL A 81 -12.79 4.30 6.40
CA VAL A 81 -13.81 5.27 6.85
C VAL A 81 -13.62 6.65 6.24
N SER A 82 -14.67 7.46 6.29
CA SER A 82 -14.58 8.89 5.98
C SER A 82 -13.72 9.64 7.01
N TYR A 83 -13.33 10.87 6.68
CA TYR A 83 -12.61 11.77 7.60
C TYR A 83 -13.35 11.94 8.95
N ARG A 84 -14.69 12.06 8.92
CA ARG A 84 -15.50 12.16 10.14
C ARG A 84 -15.36 10.89 10.99
N GLY A 85 -15.46 9.71 10.38
CA GLY A 85 -15.28 8.43 11.05
C GLY A 85 -13.88 8.26 11.66
N TYR A 86 -12.83 8.76 10.98
CA TYR A 86 -11.46 8.79 11.50
C TYR A 86 -11.30 9.66 12.74
N ARG A 87 -11.97 10.82 12.78
CA ARG A 87 -11.96 11.74 13.91
C ARG A 87 -12.74 11.21 15.10
N THR A 88 -13.89 10.57 14.85
CA THR A 88 -14.78 10.05 15.91
C THR A 88 -14.54 8.59 16.27
N CYS A 89 -13.60 7.91 15.61
CA CYS A 89 -13.40 6.46 15.76
C CYS A 89 -14.68 5.64 15.48
N ASP A 90 -15.52 6.08 14.54
CA ASP A 90 -16.81 5.44 14.25
C ASP A 90 -16.74 4.51 13.03
N PRO A 91 -16.84 3.17 13.22
CA PRO A 91 -16.79 2.21 12.12
C PRO A 91 -18.03 2.24 11.22
N GLN A 92 -19.14 2.86 11.64
CA GLN A 92 -20.37 2.95 10.84
C GLN A 92 -20.22 3.95 9.68
N MET A 93 -19.24 4.85 9.73
CA MET A 93 -18.97 5.85 8.69
C MET A 93 -18.05 5.33 7.57
N GLY A 94 -18.09 4.03 7.30
CA GLY A 94 -17.23 3.37 6.34
C GLY A 94 -17.63 1.92 6.11
N PHE A 95 -16.68 1.12 5.65
CA PHE A 95 -16.89 -0.30 5.40
C PHE A 95 -15.73 -1.14 5.93
N LYS A 96 -16.05 -2.37 6.31
CA LYS A 96 -15.09 -3.35 6.78
C LYS A 96 -14.14 -3.74 5.65
N ARG A 97 -12.84 -3.66 5.91
CA ARG A 97 -11.79 -3.99 4.94
C ARG A 97 -11.08 -5.31 5.25
N TRP A 98 -10.85 -5.59 6.54
CA TRP A 98 -10.12 -6.79 6.99
C TRP A 98 -10.45 -7.18 8.43
N GLU A 99 -10.12 -8.42 8.82
CA GLU A 99 -10.17 -8.89 10.20
C GLU A 99 -8.85 -9.51 10.65
N CYS A 100 -8.31 -9.01 11.75
CA CYS A 100 -7.20 -9.60 12.48
C CYS A 100 -7.74 -10.52 13.59
N ASN A 101 -8.26 -11.70 13.21
CA ASN A 101 -8.90 -12.67 14.11
C ASN A 101 -8.06 -13.93 14.39
N ARG A 102 -6.85 -14.02 13.84
CA ARG A 102 -5.95 -15.19 13.98
C ARG A 102 -4.59 -14.79 14.60
N PRO A 103 -4.55 -14.51 15.91
CA PRO A 103 -3.33 -14.07 16.60
C PRO A 103 -2.24 -15.16 16.69
N HIS A 104 -2.60 -16.43 16.54
CA HIS A 104 -1.68 -17.58 16.65
C HIS A 104 -1.44 -18.27 15.30
N ALA A 105 -1.38 -17.50 14.22
CA ALA A 105 -1.11 -18.05 12.90
C ALA A 105 0.22 -18.86 12.89
N PRO A 106 0.28 -20.03 12.25
CA PRO A 106 1.34 -21.03 12.47
C PRO A 106 2.72 -20.66 11.92
N HIS A 107 2.81 -19.74 10.97
CA HIS A 107 4.08 -19.44 10.27
C HIS A 107 4.54 -17.98 10.43
N ALA A 108 3.64 -17.03 10.24
CA ALA A 108 3.96 -15.60 10.25
C ALA A 108 2.72 -14.76 10.61
N PRO A 109 2.90 -13.49 11.01
CA PRO A 109 1.79 -12.57 11.14
C PRO A 109 1.00 -12.48 9.85
N ILE A 110 -0.32 -12.56 9.95
CA ILE A 110 -1.20 -12.36 8.80
C ILE A 110 -1.08 -10.91 8.37
N LYS A 111 -0.96 -10.71 7.05
CA LYS A 111 -0.95 -9.36 6.47
C LYS A 111 -2.11 -9.16 5.51
N PHE A 112 -2.69 -7.97 5.60
CA PHE A 112 -3.59 -7.42 4.61
C PHE A 112 -2.79 -6.49 3.70
N SER A 113 -2.91 -6.65 2.39
CA SER A 113 -2.22 -5.81 1.40
C SER A 113 -3.25 -5.01 0.62
N GLU A 114 -3.16 -3.70 0.70
CA GLU A 114 -3.92 -2.77 -0.14
C GLU A 114 -3.02 -2.26 -1.25
N LYS A 115 -3.54 -2.20 -2.49
CA LYS A 115 -2.83 -1.59 -3.62
C LYS A 115 -3.49 -0.27 -3.98
N PHE A 116 -2.71 0.81 -4.04
CA PHE A 116 -3.21 2.15 -4.37
C PHE A 116 -3.34 2.35 -5.87
N GLN A 117 -4.25 1.60 -6.49
CA GLN A 117 -4.49 1.69 -7.93
C GLN A 117 -5.64 2.63 -8.26
N ARG A 118 -5.53 3.33 -9.41
CA ARG A 118 -6.55 4.26 -9.90
C ARG A 118 -7.81 3.56 -10.41
N TYR A 119 -7.65 2.39 -11.01
CA TYR A 119 -8.73 1.61 -11.57
C TYR A 119 -8.73 0.22 -10.96
N SER A 120 -9.87 -0.21 -10.43
CA SER A 120 -9.99 -1.53 -9.84
C SER A 120 -10.60 -2.52 -10.81
N ALA A 121 -9.95 -3.67 -11.00
CA ALA A 121 -10.51 -4.76 -11.80
C ALA A 121 -11.66 -5.51 -11.09
N PHE A 122 -11.91 -5.20 -9.82
CA PHE A 122 -12.97 -5.80 -9.01
C PHE A 122 -14.10 -4.81 -8.82
N SER A 123 -15.35 -5.25 -9.01
CA SER A 123 -16.54 -4.39 -8.90
C SER A 123 -16.76 -3.80 -7.50
N LEU A 124 -16.26 -4.45 -6.46
CA LEU A 124 -16.25 -3.94 -5.08
C LEU A 124 -14.85 -3.49 -4.64
N GLY A 125 -13.92 -3.40 -5.59
CA GLY A 125 -12.57 -2.93 -5.32
C GLY A 125 -12.57 -1.41 -5.16
N TYR A 126 -11.66 -0.93 -4.33
CA TYR A 126 -11.55 0.49 -4.07
C TYR A 126 -10.58 1.16 -5.07
N GLU A 127 -10.86 2.41 -5.40
CA GLU A 127 -10.08 3.22 -6.35
C GLU A 127 -9.43 4.39 -5.62
N PHE A 128 -8.16 4.65 -5.95
CA PHE A 128 -7.34 5.63 -5.25
C PHE A 128 -6.89 6.74 -6.19
N ASN A 129 -7.14 7.98 -5.79
CA ASN A 129 -6.86 9.19 -6.54
C ASN A 129 -5.66 9.94 -5.95
N VAL A 130 -4.89 10.55 -6.83
CA VAL A 130 -3.76 11.42 -6.47
C VAL A 130 -4.29 12.65 -5.72
N GLY A 131 -3.51 13.13 -4.73
CA GLY A 131 -3.86 14.28 -3.90
C GLY A 131 -4.93 13.99 -2.83
N HIS A 132 -5.41 12.75 -2.73
CA HIS A 132 -6.47 12.39 -1.79
C HIS A 132 -5.91 11.70 -0.53
N GLU A 133 -6.61 11.93 0.59
CA GLU A 133 -6.38 11.26 1.86
C GLU A 133 -7.41 10.16 2.08
N TYR A 134 -6.94 9.02 2.57
CA TYR A 134 -7.74 7.85 2.89
C TYR A 134 -7.50 7.44 4.34
N TYR A 135 -8.56 7.06 5.04
CA TYR A 135 -8.50 6.85 6.48
C TYR A 135 -8.87 5.42 6.86
N TYR A 136 -8.03 4.82 7.68
CA TYR A 136 -8.22 3.50 8.25
C TYR A 136 -8.35 3.61 9.76
N ILE A 137 -9.32 2.87 10.32
CA ILE A 137 -9.46 2.72 11.77
C ILE A 137 -9.65 1.24 12.12
N SER A 138 -9.42 0.89 13.38
CA SER A 138 -9.80 -0.43 13.88
C SER A 138 -10.46 -0.39 15.23
N THR A 139 -11.44 -1.28 15.41
CA THR A 139 -12.07 -1.53 16.71
C THR A 139 -11.66 -2.91 17.24
N PRO A 140 -11.38 -3.04 18.54
CA PRO A 140 -11.11 -4.35 19.14
C PRO A 140 -12.36 -5.25 19.08
N THR A 141 -12.18 -6.56 18.91
CA THR A 141 -13.30 -7.52 18.81
C THR A 141 -13.92 -7.87 20.16
N HIS A 142 -13.13 -7.85 21.24
CA HIS A 142 -13.53 -8.34 22.57
C HIS A 142 -13.61 -7.24 23.65
N HIS A 143 -13.34 -5.98 23.31
CA HIS A 143 -13.35 -4.87 24.24
C HIS A 143 -14.25 -3.74 23.76
N HIS A 144 -15.19 -3.30 24.59
CA HIS A 144 -16.05 -2.14 24.31
C HIS A 144 -15.36 -0.82 24.73
N GLY A 145 -14.09 -0.64 24.37
CA GLY A 145 -13.32 0.57 24.67
C GLY A 145 -13.36 1.59 23.53
N HIS A 146 -13.35 2.89 23.87
CA HIS A 146 -13.35 4.01 22.91
C HIS A 146 -11.98 4.29 22.25
N SER A 147 -10.93 3.55 22.59
CA SER A 147 -9.59 3.75 21.99
C SER A 147 -9.48 2.95 20.69
N CYS A 148 -9.72 3.61 19.54
CA CYS A 148 -9.43 3.02 18.24
C CYS A 148 -7.98 3.27 17.82
N LEU A 149 -7.41 2.33 17.07
CA LEU A 149 -6.18 2.56 16.31
C LEU A 149 -6.55 3.18 14.98
N ARG A 150 -5.73 4.13 14.50
CA ARG A 150 -6.05 4.85 13.26
C ARG A 150 -4.82 5.24 12.46
N LEU A 151 -4.99 5.27 11.14
CA LEU A 151 -3.97 5.58 10.16
C LEU A 151 -4.58 6.47 9.08
N ARG A 152 -3.85 7.52 8.71
CA ARG A 152 -4.11 8.31 7.51
C ARG A 152 -3.16 7.89 6.40
N VAL A 153 -3.65 7.77 5.19
CA VAL A 153 -2.82 7.49 4.01
C VAL A 153 -3.01 8.61 3.01
N PHE A 154 -1.93 9.25 2.59
CA PHE A 154 -1.95 10.30 1.58
C PHE A 154 -1.37 9.76 0.28
N VAL A 155 -2.15 9.82 -0.80
CA VAL A 155 -1.71 9.40 -2.14
C VAL A 155 -1.11 10.62 -2.83
N CYS A 156 0.21 10.71 -2.90
CA CYS A 156 0.86 11.95 -3.32
C CYS A 156 1.03 12.08 -4.83
N CYS A 157 1.57 11.04 -5.49
CA CYS A 157 2.07 11.17 -6.85
C CYS A 157 1.68 9.97 -7.71
N SER A 158 1.52 10.22 -9.01
CA SER A 158 1.57 9.17 -10.01
C SER A 158 3.01 8.65 -10.13
N THR A 159 3.19 7.34 -10.30
CA THR A 159 4.52 6.74 -10.60
C THR A 159 5.03 7.11 -12.00
N VAL A 160 4.24 7.83 -12.78
CA VAL A 160 4.67 8.31 -14.08
C VAL A 160 5.28 9.69 -13.89
N SER A 161 6.60 9.78 -14.02
CA SER A 161 7.31 11.03 -14.27
C SER A 161 6.99 11.52 -15.69
N HIS A 162 5.73 11.85 -15.95
CA HIS A 162 5.42 12.86 -16.94
C HIS A 162 5.36 14.17 -16.17
N ALA A 163 6.54 14.78 -16.03
CA ALA A 163 6.58 16.22 -16.10
C ALA A 163 6.06 16.54 -17.50
N ASP A 164 4.76 16.80 -17.60
CA ASP A 164 4.16 17.84 -18.43
C ASP A 164 2.64 17.71 -18.34
N ASP A 165 2.04 18.81 -17.87
CA ASP A 165 0.67 19.24 -18.09
C ASP A 165 -0.47 18.43 -17.44
N ASP A 166 -0.77 18.75 -16.18
CA ASP A 166 -2.16 18.71 -15.70
C ASP A 166 -2.37 19.81 -14.63
N SER A 167 -2.07 21.04 -15.03
CA SER A 167 -2.60 22.23 -14.36
C SER A 167 -3.95 22.56 -14.98
N ASP A 168 -5.01 21.88 -14.54
CA ASP A 168 -6.34 22.46 -14.33
C ASP A 168 -7.37 21.35 -14.12
N GLN A 169 -7.76 21.13 -12.86
CA GLN A 169 -9.16 20.83 -12.55
C GLN A 169 -9.47 21.05 -11.06
N SER A 170 -10.22 22.11 -10.83
CA SER A 170 -10.99 22.37 -9.60
C SER A 170 -11.85 21.17 -9.21
N PRO A 171 -12.10 20.94 -7.91
CA PRO A 171 -12.87 19.78 -7.46
C PRO A 171 -14.36 19.93 -7.82
N PRO A 172 -15.00 18.93 -8.45
CA PRO A 172 -16.44 18.85 -8.42
C PRO A 172 -16.91 18.22 -7.11
N ASP A 173 -17.86 18.92 -6.51
CA ASP A 173 -18.57 18.60 -5.29
C ASP A 173 -19.59 17.46 -5.49
N TYR A 174 -19.86 16.79 -4.37
CA TYR A 174 -20.92 15.85 -4.02
C TYR A 174 -21.12 14.52 -4.77
N THR A 175 -20.94 13.47 -3.98
CA THR A 175 -21.44 12.10 -4.12
C THR A 175 -22.93 12.01 -4.47
N VAL A 176 -23.27 11.25 -5.52
CA VAL A 176 -24.57 10.55 -5.60
C VAL A 176 -24.35 9.13 -6.14
N ARG A 177 -24.56 8.15 -5.26
CA ARG A 177 -24.72 6.73 -5.60
C ARG A 177 -26.12 6.53 -6.22
N PRO A 178 -26.27 5.98 -7.44
CA PRO A 178 -27.59 5.57 -7.92
C PRO A 178 -28.00 4.23 -7.31
N LYS A 179 -29.26 4.16 -6.88
CA LYS A 179 -29.96 2.95 -6.43
C LYS A 179 -30.00 1.90 -7.54
N ILE A 180 -29.72 0.65 -7.15
CA ILE A 180 -29.93 -0.56 -7.94
C ILE A 180 -31.43 -0.71 -8.18
N HIS A 181 -31.81 -0.91 -9.45
CA HIS A 181 -33.13 -1.40 -9.84
C HIS A 181 -32.91 -2.75 -10.52
N ASP A 182 -33.56 -3.78 -10.00
CA ASP A 182 -33.52 -5.15 -10.52
C ASP A 182 -34.05 -5.20 -11.96
N ILE A 183 -33.29 -5.85 -12.84
CA ILE A 183 -33.80 -6.42 -14.10
C ILE A 183 -33.20 -7.81 -14.27
N ASP A 184 -34.12 -8.73 -14.57
CA ASP A 184 -33.99 -10.16 -14.78
C ASP A 184 -33.14 -10.53 -16.00
N SER A 185 -32.68 -11.78 -15.93
CA SER A 185 -31.99 -12.65 -16.88
C SER A 185 -32.17 -12.33 -18.37
N ASP A 186 -31.06 -12.24 -19.11
CA ASP A 186 -30.92 -12.97 -20.37
C ASP A 186 -29.44 -13.20 -20.76
N GLU A 187 -29.20 -14.48 -21.03
CA GLU A 187 -28.08 -15.18 -21.65
C GLU A 187 -27.04 -14.35 -22.43
N PHE A 188 -25.80 -14.31 -21.93
CA PHE A 188 -24.61 -14.23 -22.79
C PHE A 188 -23.42 -14.92 -22.14
N ASN A 189 -23.01 -16.05 -22.73
CA ASN A 189 -21.77 -16.76 -22.41
C ASN A 189 -20.66 -16.32 -23.37
N PRO A 190 -19.58 -15.70 -22.89
CA PRO A 190 -18.29 -15.76 -23.55
C PRO A 190 -17.32 -16.62 -22.74
N LYS A 191 -16.87 -17.70 -23.39
CA LYS A 191 -15.79 -18.61 -23.01
C LYS A 191 -14.59 -17.84 -22.44
N ILE A 192 -14.38 -17.89 -21.13
CA ILE A 192 -13.22 -17.26 -20.47
C ILE A 192 -11.97 -18.14 -20.76
N PRO A 193 -10.89 -17.61 -21.36
CA PRO A 193 -9.64 -18.34 -21.52
C PRO A 193 -8.99 -18.64 -20.15
N LYS A 194 -8.38 -19.81 -20.02
CA LYS A 194 -7.65 -20.23 -18.80
C LYS A 194 -6.56 -19.22 -18.44
N LEU A 195 -6.62 -18.72 -17.20
CA LEU A 195 -5.61 -17.86 -16.61
C LEU A 195 -4.33 -18.68 -16.34
N GLU A 196 -3.26 -18.44 -17.08
CA GLU A 196 -1.93 -18.89 -16.69
C GLU A 196 -1.47 -18.10 -15.46
N LYS A 197 -0.94 -18.83 -14.47
CA LYS A 197 -0.40 -18.25 -13.23
C LYS A 197 0.79 -17.35 -13.58
N SER A 198 0.63 -16.04 -13.39
CA SER A 198 1.77 -15.12 -13.40
C SER A 198 2.66 -15.41 -12.19
N ILE A 199 3.88 -15.81 -12.52
CA ILE A 199 5.01 -16.13 -11.65
C ILE A 199 5.33 -14.94 -10.73
N SER A 200 5.64 -15.27 -9.48
CA SER A 200 6.15 -14.37 -8.45
C SER A 200 7.36 -13.59 -8.97
N GLY A 201 7.18 -12.30 -9.25
CA GLY A 201 8.29 -11.38 -9.54
C GLY A 201 9.12 -11.13 -8.29
N SER A 202 10.37 -11.57 -8.32
CA SER A 202 11.41 -11.12 -7.40
C SER A 202 11.67 -9.62 -7.56
N SER A 203 11.79 -8.91 -6.44
CA SER A 203 12.07 -7.47 -6.38
C SER A 203 13.41 -7.13 -7.04
N PRO A 204 13.50 -6.13 -7.94
CA PRO A 204 14.72 -5.79 -8.70
C PRO A 204 15.71 -4.88 -7.95
N SER A 205 15.43 -4.54 -6.69
CA SER A 205 16.18 -3.50 -5.96
C SER A 205 17.64 -3.85 -5.63
N ARG A 206 17.98 -5.14 -5.52
CA ARG A 206 19.36 -5.59 -5.22
C ARG A 206 20.22 -5.79 -6.46
N ASP A 207 19.63 -6.22 -7.57
CA ASP A 207 20.39 -6.55 -8.79
C ASP A 207 20.84 -5.28 -9.52
N GLN A 208 20.03 -4.21 -9.50
CA GLN A 208 20.45 -2.93 -10.07
C GLN A 208 21.66 -2.31 -9.34
N LEU A 209 21.74 -2.46 -8.01
CA LEU A 209 22.87 -1.96 -7.22
C LEU A 209 24.17 -2.70 -7.55
N LEU A 210 24.08 -4.03 -7.74
CA LEU A 210 25.23 -4.85 -8.10
C LEU A 210 25.71 -4.57 -9.53
N ILE A 211 24.78 -4.33 -10.47
CA ILE A 211 25.11 -3.98 -11.85
C ILE A 211 25.73 -2.58 -11.94
N THR A 212 25.26 -1.61 -11.14
CA THR A 212 25.88 -0.27 -11.09
C THR A 212 27.28 -0.30 -10.50
N ILE A 213 27.51 -1.08 -9.44
CA ILE A 213 28.86 -1.25 -8.87
C ILE A 213 29.80 -1.96 -9.85
N ALA A 214 29.33 -3.02 -10.52
CA ALA A 214 30.12 -3.76 -11.51
C ALA A 214 30.49 -2.89 -12.72
N THR A 215 29.56 -2.08 -13.22
CA THR A 215 29.82 -1.17 -14.35
C THR A 215 30.76 -0.02 -13.97
N LEU A 216 30.69 0.49 -12.74
CA LEU A 216 31.65 1.49 -12.23
C LEU A 216 33.06 0.90 -12.12
N LEU A 217 33.20 -0.33 -11.62
CA LEU A 217 34.49 -1.04 -11.51
C LEU A 217 35.10 -1.32 -12.88
N LEU A 218 34.29 -1.79 -13.84
CA LEU A 218 34.73 -1.99 -15.23
C LEU A 218 35.16 -0.68 -15.90
N ALA A 219 34.46 0.44 -15.64
CA ALA A 219 34.86 1.74 -16.15
C ALA A 219 36.20 2.22 -15.55
N THR A 220 36.47 1.96 -14.26
CA THR A 220 37.77 2.31 -13.65
C THR A 220 38.93 1.49 -14.19
N LEU A 221 38.69 0.22 -14.58
CA LEU A 221 39.71 -0.66 -15.17
C LEU A 221 40.03 -0.31 -16.63
N LEU A 222 39.10 0.32 -17.36
CA LEU A 222 39.30 0.76 -18.75
C LEU A 222 40.00 2.14 -18.87
N ILE A 223 40.12 2.86 -17.75
CA ILE A 223 40.76 4.19 -17.68
C ILE A 223 42.19 4.11 -17.12
N SER A 224 42.59 2.98 -16.52
CA SER A 224 43.97 2.69 -16.10
C SER A 224 44.79 2.00 -17.19
#